data_AF-A0A5N9GNN1-F1
#
_entry.id   AF-A0A5N9GNN1-F1
#
_cell.length_a   1.000
_cell.length_b   1.000
_cell.length_c   1.000
_cell.angle_alpha   90.00
_cell.angle_beta   90.00
_cell.angle_gamma   90.00
#
_symmetry.space_group_name_H-M   'P 1'
#
loop_
_entity.id
_entity.type
_entity.pdbx_description
1 polymer ?
#
loop_
_entity_poly.entity_id
_entity_poly.type
_entity_poly.pdbx_seq_one_letter_code
_entity_poly.pdbx_strand_id
1 'polypeptide(L)' 'MNKVALSAVVPVVSFIVIAVFAIALGYIFYQVHHHSSFGTNGVIVIGMALLILTPVIAFLLERRTEK' A
#
# COMPACT_ATOMS: atom_id res chain seq x y z
N MET A 1 7.26 -22.50 19.66
CA MET A 1 7.67 -22.18 18.26
C MET A 1 9.09 -21.62 18.28
N ASN A 2 9.99 -22.12 17.44
CA ASN A 2 11.41 -21.73 17.48
C ASN A 2 11.59 -20.26 17.05
N LYS A 3 12.23 -19.43 17.89
CA LYS A 3 12.40 -17.98 17.65
C LYS A 3 13.07 -17.66 16.30
N VAL A 4 13.96 -18.56 15.86
CA VAL A 4 14.66 -18.48 14.57
C VAL A 4 13.71 -18.61 13.37
N ALA A 5 12.71 -19.49 13.47
CA ALA A 5 11.72 -19.65 12.40
C ALA A 5 10.82 -18.43 12.27
N LEU A 6 10.40 -17.82 13.40
CA LEU A 6 9.61 -16.58 13.38
C LEU A 6 10.42 -15.42 12.76
N SER A 7 11.69 -15.32 13.12
CA SER A 7 12.60 -14.28 12.61
C SER A 7 12.85 -14.36 11.11
N ALA A 8 12.69 -15.53 10.49
CA ALA A 8 12.83 -15.70 9.04
C ALA A 8 11.49 -15.57 8.30
N VAL A 9 10.41 -16.11 8.88
CA VAL A 9 9.08 -16.09 8.26
C VAL A 9 8.49 -14.69 8.20
N VAL A 10 8.63 -13.90 9.28
CA VAL A 10 8.04 -12.55 9.33
C VAL A 10 8.57 -11.64 8.21
N PRO A 11 9.89 -11.47 7.98
CA PRO A 11 10.40 -10.67 6.88
C PRO A 11 9.95 -11.15 5.50
N VAL A 12 9.92 -12.47 5.28
CA VAL A 12 9.50 -13.04 4.00
C VAL A 12 8.02 -12.75 3.73
N VAL A 13 7.16 -12.95 4.73
CA VAL A 13 5.73 -12.63 4.60
C VAL A 13 5.53 -11.13 4.37
N SER A 14 6.23 -10.27 5.12
CA SER A 14 6.18 -8.81 4.90
C SER A 14 6.59 -8.44 3.47
N PHE A 15 7.66 -9.06 2.95
CA PHE A 15 8.10 -8.81 1.58
C PHE A 15 7.04 -9.23 0.55
N ILE A 16 6.44 -10.41 0.71
CA ILE A 16 5.37 -10.89 -0.17
C ILE A 16 4.18 -9.94 -0.14
N VAL A 17 3.74 -9.50 1.05
CA VAL A 17 2.61 -8.58 1.19
C VAL A 17 2.89 -7.25 0.49
N ILE A 18 4.09 -6.68 0.67
CA ILE A 18 4.49 -5.44 0.00
C ILE A 18 4.53 -5.63 -1.52
N ALA A 19 5.09 -6.74 -2.00
CA ALA A 19 5.18 -7.03 -3.43
C ALA A 19 3.80 -7.15 -4.08
N VAL A 20 2.88 -7.90 -3.44
CA VAL A 20 1.50 -8.04 -3.92
C VAL A 20 0.80 -6.69 -3.97
N PHE A 21 0.94 -5.87 -2.92
CA PHE A 21 0.36 -4.54 -2.88
C PHE A 21 0.89 -3.63 -4.00
N ALA A 22 2.22 -3.62 -4.20
CA ALA A 22 2.86 -2.81 -5.23
C ALA A 22 2.43 -3.23 -6.65
N ILE A 23 2.38 -4.54 -6.93
CA ILE A 23 1.95 -5.06 -8.24
C ILE A 23 0.50 -4.70 -8.51
N ALA A 24 -0.40 -4.89 -7.53
CA ALA A 24 -1.81 -4.56 -7.68
C ALA A 24 -2.02 -3.06 -7.94
N LEU A 25 -1.36 -2.19 -7.18
CA LEU A 25 -1.42 -0.74 -7.42
C LEU A 25 -0.84 -0.35 -8.78
N GLY A 26 0.27 -0.95 -9.20
CA GLY A 26 0.85 -0.72 -10.53
C GLY A 26 -0.11 -1.09 -11.65
N TYR A 27 -0.82 -2.22 -11.51
CA TYR A 27 -1.86 -2.63 -12.47
C TYR A 27 -3.03 -1.63 -12.50
N ILE A 28 -3.50 -1.15 -11.34
CA ILE A 28 -4.55 -0.14 -11.26
C ILE A 28 -4.12 1.16 -11.95
N PHE A 29 -2.90 1.63 -11.69
CA PHE A 29 -2.36 2.83 -12.36
C PHE A 29 -2.24 2.64 -13.86
N TYR A 30 -1.79 1.48 -14.32
CA TYR A 30 -1.71 1.16 -15.75
C TYR A 30 -3.08 1.23 -16.41
N GLN A 31 -4.10 0.61 -15.79
CA GLN A 31 -5.47 0.61 -16.29
C GLN A 31 -6.07 2.02 -16.31
N VAL A 32 -5.89 2.79 -15.24
CA VAL A 32 -6.38 4.18 -15.17
C VAL A 32 -5.68 5.08 -16.19
N HIS A 33 -4.40 4.85 -16.46
CA HIS A 33 -3.66 5.66 -17.42
C HIS A 33 -4.06 5.38 -18.87
N HIS A 34 -4.22 4.11 -19.24
CA HIS A 34 -4.39 3.73 -20.65
C HIS A 34 -5.85 3.51 -21.07
N HIS A 35 -6.75 3.19 -20.14
CA HIS A 35 -8.12 2.79 -20.45
C HIS A 35 -9.21 3.72 -19.89
N SER A 36 -8.82 4.75 -19.13
CA SER A 36 -9.75 5.77 -18.63
C SER A 36 -9.56 7.09 -19.36
N SER A 37 -10.66 7.81 -19.59
CA SER A 37 -10.64 9.16 -20.19
C SER A 37 -9.89 10.19 -19.33
N PHE A 38 -9.61 9.88 -18.06
CA PHE A 38 -8.80 10.72 -17.18
C PHE A 38 -7.28 10.59 -17.44
N GLY A 39 -6.83 9.48 -18.04
CA GLY A 39 -5.43 9.22 -18.36
C GLY A 39 -4.46 9.55 -17.22
N THR A 40 -3.48 10.40 -17.50
CA THR A 40 -2.48 10.88 -16.52
C THR A 40 -3.09 11.54 -15.28
N ASN A 41 -4.14 12.35 -15.44
CA ASN A 41 -4.76 13.05 -14.31
C ASN A 41 -5.39 12.07 -13.32
N GLY A 42 -5.93 10.95 -13.80
CA GLY A 42 -6.47 9.90 -12.93
C GLY A 42 -5.40 9.28 -12.03
N VAL A 43 -4.22 9.00 -12.59
CA VAL A 43 -3.08 8.46 -11.82
C VAL A 43 -2.59 9.48 -10.79
N ILE A 44 -2.48 10.76 -11.16
CA ILE A 44 -2.05 11.83 -10.25
C ILE A 44 -3.00 11.95 -9.05
N VAL A 45 -4.32 11.92 -9.30
CA VAL A 45 -5.32 12.01 -8.22
C VAL A 45 -5.22 10.82 -7.26
N ILE A 46 -5.09 9.59 -7.78
CA ILE A 46 -4.96 8.41 -6.91
C ILE A 46 -3.63 8.44 -6.14
N GLY A 47 -2.54 8.85 -6.78
CA GLY A 47 -1.23 9.03 -6.12
C GLY A 47 -1.29 10.07 -5.00
N MET A 48 -1.91 11.22 -5.26
CA MET A 48 -2.15 12.26 -4.26
C MET A 48 -3.01 11.76 -3.10
N ALA A 49 -4.08 11.00 -3.40
CA ALA A 49 -4.93 10.40 -2.38
C ALA A 49 -4.14 9.43 -1.50
N LEU A 50 -3.31 8.55 -2.07
CA LEU A 50 -2.45 7.65 -1.31
C LEU A 50 -1.45 8.40 -0.43
N LEU A 51 -0.83 9.46 -0.96
CA LEU A 51 0.15 10.27 -0.23
C LEU A 51 -0.45 10.95 1.01
N ILE A 52 -1.71 11.39 0.94
CA ILE A 52 -2.40 12.05 2.06
C ILE A 52 -3.08 11.02 2.98
N LEU A 53 -3.77 10.03 2.42
CA LEU A 53 -4.54 9.06 3.20
C LEU A 53 -3.63 8.16 4.04
N THR A 54 -2.45 7.79 3.55
CA THR A 54 -1.53 6.92 4.31
C THR A 54 -1.16 7.51 5.69
N PRO A 55 -0.61 8.74 5.78
CA PRO A 55 -0.31 9.33 7.09
C PRO A 55 -1.56 9.65 7.90
N VAL A 56 -2.68 10.04 7.27
CA VAL A 56 -3.94 10.29 7.98
C VAL A 56 -4.47 9.02 8.65
N ILE A 57 -4.48 7.90 7.92
CA ILE A 57 -4.91 6.60 8.47
C ILE A 57 -3.95 6.17 9.58
N ALA A 58 -2.63 6.30 9.38
CA ALA A 58 -1.63 5.99 10.40
C ALA A 58 -1.88 6.79 11.69
N PHE A 59 -2.08 8.11 11.57
CA PHE A 59 -2.40 8.99 12.70
C PHE A 59 -3.70 8.60 13.41
N LEU A 60 -4.75 8.26 12.65
CA LEU A 60 -6.03 7.83 13.23
C LEU A 60 -5.91 6.49 13.96
N LEU A 61 -5.15 5.55 13.41
CA LEU A 61 -4.91 4.25 14.04
C LEU A 61 -4.06 4.40 15.31
N GLU A 62 -3.04 5.25 15.28
CA GLU A 62 -2.20 5.57 16.43
C GLU A 62 -3.05 6.13 17.58
N ARG A 63 -3.87 7.15 17.32
CA ARG A 63 -4.81 7.73 18.31
C ARG A 63 -5.83 6.76 18.88
N ARG A 64 -6.17 5.70 18.16
CA ARG A 64 -7.11 4.66 18.62
C ARG A 64 -6.42 3.56 19.42
N THR A 65 -5.12 3.40 19.23
CA THR A 65 -4.30 2.36 19.85
C THR A 65 -3.62 2.87 21.12
N GLU A 66 -3.36 4.17 21.22
CA GLU A 66 -3.03 4.84 22.48
C GLU A 66 -4.25 4.83 23.42
N LYS A 67 -4.25 3.88 24.36
CA LYS A 67 -4.98 3.91 25.62
C LYS A 67 -4.00 3.98 26.77
#